data_AF-A0A7S3P3L3-F1
#
_entry.id   AF-A0A7S3P3L3-F1
#
_cell.length_a   1.000
_cell.length_b   1.000
_cell.length_c   1.000
_cell.angle_alpha   90.00
_cell.angle_beta   90.00
_cell.angle_gamma   90.00
#
_symmetry.space_group_name_H-M   'P 1'
#
loop_
_entity.id
_entity.type
_entity.pdbx_description
1 polymer ?
#
loop_
_entity_poly.entity_id
_entity_poly.type
_entity_poly.pdbx_seq_one_letter_code
_entity_poly.pdbx_strand_id
1 'polypeptide(L)'
;MILLERRSIVTLITSLFGYETPRGSECLSFSQAAGLIQRQCPDEFLAAVQKSGKFLYRGESVSCPTILNPPYDLLDPVTYGNDTEVLNFFNCLEHKYRDKPIRPSNGHIGTAKRQDAAFWGPPCSILPLGRPFNFMWPHDSALYYPGCSCTSEFAVGKDLVDAFVLEKEIMFASPSFLVIPESY
;
A
#
# COMPACT_ATOMS: atom_id res chain seq x y z
N MET A 1 10.30 0.34 -33.33
CA MET A 1 9.01 0.09 -34.02
C MET A 1 8.06 -0.49 -32.99
N ILE A 2 7.11 0.35 -32.55
CA ILE A 2 5.93 0.05 -31.73
C ILE A 2 6.21 -0.33 -30.24
N LEU A 3 6.61 0.67 -29.46
CA LEU A 3 6.30 0.76 -28.03
C LEU A 3 4.80 1.07 -27.94
N LEU A 4 3.97 0.02 -27.95
CA LEU A 4 2.52 0.14 -27.89
C LEU A 4 2.12 0.56 -26.47
N GLU A 5 1.74 1.83 -26.39
CA GLU A 5 0.85 2.45 -25.43
C GLU A 5 -0.31 1.53 -25.02
N ARG A 6 -0.07 0.66 -24.03
CA ARG A 6 -1.13 0.12 -23.18
C ARG A 6 -1.03 0.76 -21.81
N ARG A 7 -1.05 2.09 -21.78
CA ARG A 7 -1.48 2.80 -20.59
C ARG A 7 -2.99 2.68 -20.58
N SER A 8 -3.50 1.63 -19.94
CA SER A 8 -4.91 1.53 -19.61
C SER A 8 -5.29 2.84 -18.94
N ILE A 9 -6.12 3.61 -19.64
CA ILE A 9 -6.81 4.76 -19.09
C ILE A 9 -7.76 4.13 -18.07
N VAL A 10 -7.28 3.96 -16.84
CA VAL A 10 -8.16 3.82 -15.68
C VAL A 10 -8.82 5.19 -15.60
N THR A 11 -9.96 5.32 -16.26
CA THR A 11 -10.87 6.43 -16.07
C THR A 11 -11.12 6.47 -14.58
N LEU A 12 -10.52 7.45 -13.89
CA LEU A 12 -10.89 7.85 -12.54
C LEU A 12 -12.36 8.22 -12.62
N ILE A 13 -13.24 7.24 -12.41
CA ILE A 13 -14.58 7.51 -11.96
C ILE A 13 -14.35 8.06 -10.55
N THR A 14 -14.31 9.39 -10.46
CA THR A 14 -14.56 10.08 -9.20
C THR A 14 -15.91 9.58 -8.73
N SER A 15 -15.86 8.56 -7.88
CA SER A 15 -17.01 8.02 -7.18
C SER A 15 -17.74 9.19 -6.54
N LEU A 16 -18.89 9.55 -7.12
CA LEU A 16 -19.89 10.41 -6.49
C LEU A 16 -20.63 9.65 -5.36
N PHE A 17 -20.28 8.39 -5.09
CA PHE A 17 -20.56 7.81 -3.79
C PHE A 17 -19.60 8.46 -2.82
N GLY A 18 -20.15 9.31 -1.94
CA GLY A 18 -19.42 9.85 -0.82
C GLY A 18 -18.72 8.70 -0.12
N TYR A 19 -17.38 8.66 -0.24
CA TYR A 19 -16.57 8.02 0.78
C TYR A 19 -16.97 8.74 2.07
N GLU A 20 -17.85 8.12 2.86
CA GLU A 20 -17.98 8.48 4.26
C GLU A 20 -16.55 8.44 4.76
N THR A 21 -15.98 9.61 5.09
CA THR A 21 -14.73 9.68 5.81
C THR A 21 -14.86 8.69 6.96
N PRO A 22 -13.93 7.73 7.11
CA PRO A 22 -14.01 6.74 8.17
C PRO A 22 -14.37 7.45 9.47
N ARG A 23 -15.55 7.14 10.01
CA ARG A 23 -16.09 7.86 11.16
C ARG A 23 -15.08 7.76 12.31
N GLY A 24 -14.43 8.89 12.61
CA GLY A 24 -13.81 9.14 13.92
C GLY A 24 -12.36 8.75 14.11
N SER A 25 -11.47 8.91 13.13
CA SER A 25 -10.03 8.90 13.42
C SER A 25 -9.59 10.31 13.86
N GLU A 26 -9.38 10.49 15.17
CA GLU A 26 -8.93 11.74 15.79
C GLU A 26 -7.57 12.18 15.23
N CYS A 27 -7.42 13.49 14.95
CA CYS A 27 -6.13 14.07 14.60
C CYS A 27 -5.14 13.89 15.75
N LEU A 28 -3.99 13.27 15.46
CA LEU A 28 -2.91 13.12 16.42
C LEU A 28 -1.97 14.32 16.38
N SER A 29 -1.51 14.73 17.55
CA SER A 29 -0.34 15.60 17.66
C SER A 29 0.94 14.87 17.27
N PHE A 30 1.98 15.63 16.95
CA PHE A 30 3.31 15.09 16.64
C PHE A 30 3.85 14.16 17.74
N SER A 31 3.68 14.52 19.02
CA SER A 31 4.18 13.71 20.14
C SER A 31 3.42 12.38 20.28
N GLN A 32 2.11 12.39 20.03
CA GLN A 32 1.30 11.17 19.99
C GLN A 32 1.71 10.27 18.82
N ALA A 33 1.86 10.84 17.62
CA ALA A 33 2.32 10.12 16.43
C ALA A 33 3.71 9.49 16.65
N ALA A 34 4.69 10.27 17.13
CA ALA A 34 6.03 9.78 17.43
C ALA A 34 6.01 8.65 18.47
N GLY A 35 5.22 8.81 19.53
CA GLY A 35 5.05 7.78 20.56
C GLY A 35 4.42 6.49 20.03
N LEU A 36 3.47 6.58 19.08
CA LEU A 36 2.90 5.40 18.42
C LEU A 36 3.91 4.70 17.53
N ILE A 37 4.67 5.46 16.74
CA ILE A 37 5.73 4.91 15.89
C ILE A 37 6.72 4.13 16.74
N GLN A 38 7.20 4.71 17.84
CA GLN A 38 8.16 4.08 18.73
C GLN A 38 7.63 2.79 19.38
N ARG A 39 6.34 2.74 19.75
CA ARG A 39 5.77 1.62 20.52
C ARG A 39 5.18 0.52 19.65
N GLN A 40 4.68 0.86 18.47
CA GLN A 40 3.82 -0.04 17.70
C GLN A 40 4.27 -0.26 16.26
N CYS A 41 5.14 0.59 15.70
CA CYS A 41 5.62 0.36 14.35
C CYS A 41 6.63 -0.82 14.36
N PRO A 42 6.53 -1.77 13.42
CA PRO A 42 7.45 -2.90 13.36
C PRO A 42 8.92 -2.44 13.21
N ASP A 43 9.80 -3.00 14.03
CA ASP A 43 11.22 -2.61 14.06
C ASP A 43 11.89 -2.80 12.69
N GLU A 44 11.53 -3.86 11.96
CA GLU A 44 12.04 -4.14 10.61
C GLU A 44 11.58 -3.11 9.58
N PHE A 45 10.37 -2.55 9.73
CA PHE A 45 9.86 -1.49 8.87
C PHE A 45 10.60 -0.19 9.14
N LEU A 46 10.77 0.19 10.41
CA LEU A 46 11.54 1.37 10.80
C LEU A 46 12.99 1.28 10.34
N ALA A 47 13.61 0.10 10.47
CA ALA A 47 14.95 -0.15 9.97
C ALA A 47 15.04 0.00 8.45
N ALA A 48 14.01 -0.42 7.70
CA ALA A 48 13.95 -0.25 6.25
C ALA A 48 13.83 1.23 5.85
N VAL A 49 12.96 2.01 6.52
CA VAL A 49 12.84 3.46 6.33
C VAL A 49 14.17 4.14 6.63
N GLN A 50 14.79 3.84 7.78
CA GLN A 50 16.05 4.46 8.20
C GLN A 50 17.20 4.15 7.25
N LYS A 51 17.34 2.90 6.79
CA LYS A 51 18.42 2.48 5.90
C LYS A 51 18.25 2.98 4.47
N SER A 52 17.02 3.01 3.97
CA SER A 52 16.73 3.45 2.60
C SER A 52 16.65 4.97 2.48
N GLY A 53 16.32 5.68 3.57
CA GLY A 53 15.97 7.10 3.54
C GLY A 53 14.64 7.39 2.84
N LYS A 54 13.80 6.37 2.61
CA LYS A 54 12.53 6.47 1.90
C LYS A 54 11.36 6.07 2.79
N PHE A 55 10.19 6.61 2.48
CA PHE A 55 8.93 6.27 3.15
C PHE A 55 8.07 5.38 2.26
N LEU A 56 7.11 4.70 2.87
CA LEU A 56 6.03 4.04 2.16
C LEU A 56 4.87 5.03 2.02
N TYR A 57 4.32 5.15 0.82
CA TYR A 57 3.26 6.10 0.50
C TYR A 57 1.97 5.40 0.08
N ARG A 58 0.84 6.04 0.38
CA ARG A 58 -0.49 5.75 -0.18
C ARG A 58 -1.21 7.05 -0.51
N GLY A 59 -2.13 6.99 -1.47
CA GLY A 59 -3.05 8.08 -1.74
C GLY A 59 -4.16 8.09 -0.72
N GLU A 60 -4.17 9.06 0.19
CA GLU A 60 -5.14 9.16 1.29
C GLU A 60 -5.60 10.60 1.47
N SER A 61 -6.88 10.81 1.76
CA SER A 61 -7.44 12.15 1.93
C SER A 61 -7.57 12.53 3.40
N VAL A 62 -6.42 12.68 4.07
CA VAL A 62 -6.34 13.12 5.48
C VAL A 62 -5.65 14.49 5.58
N SER A 63 -6.05 15.31 6.56
CA SER A 63 -5.49 16.65 6.77
C SER A 63 -4.50 16.73 7.94
N CYS A 64 -4.38 15.67 8.72
CA CYS A 64 -3.54 15.56 9.91
C CYS A 64 -3.09 14.11 10.12
N PRO A 65 -2.09 13.85 10.99
CA PRO A 65 -1.69 12.51 11.37
C PRO A 65 -2.87 11.74 11.96
N THR A 66 -3.15 10.58 11.38
CA THR A 66 -4.42 9.87 11.61
C THR A 66 -4.18 8.36 11.58
N ILE A 67 -4.77 7.61 12.49
CA ILE A 67 -4.75 6.14 12.43
C ILE A 67 -5.91 5.69 11.55
N LEU A 68 -5.61 4.93 10.50
CA LEU A 68 -6.62 4.27 9.67
C LEU A 68 -6.60 2.76 9.87
N ASN A 69 -7.79 2.16 9.79
CA ASN A 69 -8.00 0.72 9.70
C ASN A 69 -9.06 0.45 8.61
N PRO A 70 -8.72 0.73 7.34
CA PRO A 70 -9.66 0.51 6.25
C PRO A 70 -9.83 -1.00 5.97
N PRO A 71 -10.97 -1.43 5.42
CA PRO A 71 -11.11 -2.79 4.93
C PRO A 71 -10.09 -3.08 3.80
N TYR A 72 -9.71 -4.33 3.64
CA TYR A 72 -8.88 -4.78 2.51
C TYR A 72 -9.72 -4.79 1.24
N ASP A 73 -9.23 -4.13 0.20
CA ASP A 73 -9.98 -3.74 -0.99
C ASP A 73 -9.39 -4.31 -2.30
N LEU A 74 -8.29 -5.06 -2.21
CA LEU A 74 -7.57 -5.59 -3.38
C LEU A 74 -8.33 -6.68 -4.17
N LEU A 75 -9.37 -7.25 -3.56
CA LEU A 75 -10.27 -8.22 -4.20
C LEU A 75 -11.67 -7.65 -4.42
N ASP A 76 -11.88 -6.37 -4.12
CA ASP A 76 -13.17 -5.71 -4.36
C ASP A 76 -13.21 -5.19 -5.80
N PRO A 77 -14.18 -5.64 -6.63
CA PRO A 77 -14.35 -5.12 -7.98
C PRO A 77 -14.54 -3.59 -8.04
N VAL A 78 -15.13 -2.99 -7.00
CA VAL A 78 -15.40 -1.54 -6.95
C VAL A 78 -14.11 -0.73 -6.95
N THR A 79 -13.02 -1.26 -6.38
CA THR A 79 -11.69 -0.62 -6.32
C THR A 79 -11.14 -0.30 -7.71
N TYR A 80 -11.42 -1.15 -8.70
CA TYR A 80 -10.85 -1.07 -10.05
C TYR A 80 -11.89 -0.68 -11.12
N GLY A 81 -13.14 -0.44 -10.72
CA GLY A 81 -14.25 -0.16 -11.63
C GLY A 81 -14.50 -1.32 -12.61
N ASN A 82 -14.23 -1.10 -13.89
CA ASN A 82 -14.45 -2.09 -14.95
C ASN A 82 -13.19 -2.90 -15.32
N ASP A 83 -12.06 -2.67 -14.64
CA ASP A 83 -10.81 -3.37 -14.96
C ASP A 83 -10.77 -4.78 -14.32
N THR A 84 -11.37 -5.73 -15.04
CA THR A 84 -11.38 -7.14 -14.63
C THR A 84 -10.01 -7.81 -14.70
N GLU A 85 -9.04 -7.27 -15.44
CA GLU A 85 -7.70 -7.87 -15.55
C GLU A 85 -6.93 -7.70 -14.24
N VAL A 86 -7.03 -6.53 -13.60
CA VAL A 86 -6.46 -6.27 -12.27
C VAL A 86 -7.05 -7.23 -11.23
N LEU A 87 -8.37 -7.41 -11.25
CA LEU A 87 -9.06 -8.29 -10.33
C LEU A 87 -8.66 -9.77 -10.54
N ASN A 88 -8.52 -10.20 -11.80
CA ASN A 88 -8.04 -11.54 -12.13
C ASN A 88 -6.61 -11.76 -11.64
N PHE A 89 -5.75 -10.74 -11.76
CA PHE A 89 -4.38 -10.78 -11.24
C PHE A 89 -4.37 -10.97 -9.72
N PHE A 90 -5.11 -10.18 -8.95
CA PHE A 90 -5.14 -10.32 -7.50
C PHE A 90 -5.83 -11.61 -7.04
N ASN A 91 -6.86 -12.09 -7.72
CA ASN A 91 -7.43 -13.42 -7.43
C ASN A 91 -6.42 -14.55 -7.67
N CYS A 92 -5.60 -14.44 -8.72
CA CYS A 92 -4.54 -15.41 -8.96
C CYS A 92 -3.48 -15.38 -7.85
N LEU A 93 -3.05 -14.18 -7.41
CA LEU A 93 -2.13 -14.04 -6.27
C LEU A 93 -2.73 -14.57 -4.97
N GLU A 94 -4.00 -14.30 -4.70
CA GLU A 94 -4.73 -14.84 -3.54
C GLU A 94 -4.65 -16.37 -3.51
N HIS A 95 -4.87 -17.02 -4.65
CA HIS A 95 -4.75 -18.46 -4.75
C HIS A 95 -3.31 -18.95 -4.55
N LYS A 96 -2.32 -18.32 -5.20
CA LYS A 96 -0.89 -18.69 -5.11
C LYS A 96 -0.35 -18.57 -3.68
N TYR A 97 -0.77 -17.55 -2.94
CA TYR A 97 -0.27 -17.21 -1.61
C TYR A 97 -1.27 -17.55 -0.48
N ARG A 98 -2.25 -18.43 -0.73
CA ARG A 98 -3.31 -18.79 0.23
C ARG A 98 -2.81 -19.25 1.61
N ASP A 99 -1.67 -19.95 1.64
CA ASP A 99 -1.08 -20.51 2.86
C ASP A 99 0.01 -19.61 3.46
N LYS A 100 0.14 -18.39 2.95
CA LYS A 100 1.11 -17.39 3.41
C LYS A 100 0.41 -16.38 4.33
N PRO A 101 1.17 -15.72 5.23
CA PRO A 101 0.58 -14.79 6.19
C PRO A 101 0.15 -13.45 5.57
N ILE A 102 0.51 -13.20 4.32
CA ILE A 102 0.15 -12.02 3.52
C ILE A 102 -0.35 -12.45 2.15
N ARG A 103 -1.46 -11.86 1.72
CA ARG A 103 -2.12 -12.07 0.43
C ARG A 103 -3.14 -10.94 0.17
N PRO A 104 -3.70 -10.82 -1.04
CA PRO A 104 -4.64 -9.76 -1.36
C PRO A 104 -5.83 -9.60 -0.39
N SER A 105 -6.40 -10.70 0.12
CA SER A 105 -7.55 -10.64 1.02
C SER A 105 -7.25 -10.05 2.41
N ASN A 106 -5.98 -9.87 2.77
CA ASN A 106 -5.57 -9.39 4.09
C ASN A 106 -4.47 -8.32 4.05
N GLY A 107 -4.23 -7.74 2.87
CA GLY A 107 -3.15 -6.80 2.65
C GLY A 107 -3.64 -5.47 2.08
N HIS A 108 -2.87 -4.44 2.34
CA HIS A 108 -2.93 -3.15 1.68
C HIS A 108 -1.69 -2.96 0.81
N ILE A 109 -1.79 -2.18 -0.26
CA ILE A 109 -0.61 -1.79 -1.05
C ILE A 109 -0.21 -0.36 -0.71
N GLY A 110 1.07 -0.18 -0.42
CA GLY A 110 1.75 1.11 -0.49
C GLY A 110 2.90 1.06 -1.49
N THR A 111 3.49 2.19 -1.79
CA THR A 111 4.62 2.31 -2.73
C THR A 111 5.72 3.15 -2.13
N ALA A 112 6.99 2.75 -2.33
CA ALA A 112 8.13 3.58 -1.97
C ALA A 112 8.36 4.74 -2.97
N LYS A 113 7.52 4.87 -3.99
CA LYS A 113 7.53 5.95 -4.97
C LYS A 113 6.32 6.87 -4.82
N ARG A 114 6.57 8.08 -4.32
CA ARG A 114 5.53 9.09 -4.06
C ARG A 114 4.59 9.34 -5.25
N GLN A 115 5.12 9.40 -6.48
CA GLN A 115 4.33 9.69 -7.68
C GLN A 115 3.28 8.61 -7.98
N ASP A 116 3.57 7.36 -7.61
CA ASP A 116 2.66 6.25 -7.85
C ASP A 116 1.50 6.30 -6.83
N ALA A 117 1.76 6.71 -5.57
CA ALA A 117 0.72 6.96 -4.57
C ALA A 117 -0.21 8.11 -4.98
N ALA A 118 0.33 9.15 -5.63
CA ALA A 118 -0.43 10.31 -6.10
C ALA A 118 -1.49 9.97 -7.16
N PHE A 119 -1.40 8.79 -7.79
CA PHE A 119 -2.43 8.30 -8.72
C PHE A 119 -3.75 7.98 -8.01
N TRP A 120 -3.69 7.56 -6.75
CA TRP A 120 -4.84 7.10 -5.96
C TRP A 120 -5.45 8.20 -5.09
N GLY A 121 -4.74 9.30 -4.85
CA GLY A 121 -5.18 10.40 -4.00
C GLY A 121 -4.00 11.27 -3.55
N PRO A 122 -4.20 12.22 -2.63
CA PRO A 122 -3.11 12.99 -2.04
C PRO A 122 -2.07 12.05 -1.41
N PRO A 123 -0.79 12.11 -1.81
CA PRO A 123 0.22 11.20 -1.27
C PRO A 123 0.44 11.50 0.21
N CYS A 124 0.37 10.45 1.02
CA CYS A 124 0.64 10.47 2.45
C CYS A 124 1.66 9.40 2.79
N SER A 125 2.54 9.67 3.76
CA SER A 125 3.41 8.64 4.31
C SER A 125 2.60 7.73 5.22
N ILE A 126 2.79 6.42 5.10
CA ILE A 126 2.10 5.43 5.92
C ILE A 126 3.10 4.61 6.74
N LEU A 127 2.74 4.33 7.99
CA LEU A 127 3.53 3.53 8.91
C LEU A 127 2.64 2.44 9.50
N PRO A 128 2.89 1.15 9.20
CA PRO A 128 2.15 0.03 9.78
C PRO A 128 2.21 0.10 11.31
N LEU A 129 1.08 -0.14 11.96
CA LEU A 129 0.98 -0.19 13.42
C LEU A 129 0.48 -1.55 13.88
N GLY A 130 1.06 -2.03 14.97
CA GLY A 130 0.64 -3.27 15.63
C GLY A 130 1.34 -4.50 15.08
N ARG A 131 0.92 -5.66 15.59
CA ARG A 131 1.46 -6.97 15.23
C ARG A 131 0.30 -7.95 14.97
N PRO A 132 0.47 -8.95 14.08
CA PRO A 132 1.65 -9.17 13.25
C PRO A 132 1.79 -8.13 12.13
N PHE A 133 3.02 -7.95 11.66
CA PHE A 133 3.31 -7.25 10.42
C PHE A 133 3.88 -8.26 9.45
N ASN A 134 3.22 -8.40 8.30
CA ASN A 134 3.68 -9.26 7.22
C ASN A 134 3.69 -8.42 5.95
N PHE A 135 4.63 -8.69 5.06
CA PHE A 135 4.73 -7.93 3.82
C PHE A 135 5.21 -8.82 2.67
N MET A 136 4.92 -8.37 1.47
CA MET A 136 5.30 -9.00 0.21
C MET A 136 5.54 -7.93 -0.84
N TRP A 137 6.49 -8.15 -1.74
CA TRP A 137 6.75 -7.23 -2.86
C TRP A 137 7.25 -7.98 -4.11
N PRO A 138 6.99 -7.44 -5.32
CA PRO A 138 7.40 -8.06 -6.57
C PRO A 138 8.91 -7.94 -6.80
N HIS A 139 9.58 -9.07 -7.00
CA HIS A 139 11.03 -9.08 -7.19
C HIS A 139 11.44 -8.34 -8.48
N ASP A 140 10.78 -8.70 -9.59
CA ASP A 140 11.22 -8.33 -10.94
C ASP A 140 10.55 -7.07 -11.51
N SER A 141 9.63 -6.45 -10.78
CA SER A 141 8.92 -5.25 -11.23
C SER A 141 8.74 -4.23 -10.13
N ALA A 142 8.54 -2.96 -10.47
CA ALA A 142 8.22 -1.93 -9.48
C ALA A 142 6.78 -2.04 -8.97
N LEU A 143 5.85 -2.49 -9.81
CA LEU A 143 4.43 -2.55 -9.51
C LEU A 143 3.94 -4.00 -9.49
N TYR A 144 2.89 -4.26 -8.71
CA TYR A 144 2.11 -5.49 -8.78
C TYR A 144 1.44 -5.63 -10.15
N TYR A 145 0.69 -4.60 -10.56
CA TYR A 145 0.00 -4.57 -11.85
C TYR A 145 0.08 -3.16 -12.46
N PRO A 146 0.26 -3.02 -13.79
CA PRO A 146 0.46 -4.06 -14.80
C PRO A 146 1.91 -4.61 -14.84
N GLY A 147 2.69 -4.39 -13.78
CA GLY A 147 4.12 -4.65 -13.75
C GLY A 147 4.53 -6.13 -13.66
N CYS A 148 3.68 -7.01 -13.11
CA CYS A 148 3.98 -8.43 -12.92
C CYS A 148 2.92 -9.36 -13.52
N SER A 149 3.30 -10.62 -13.71
CA SER A 149 2.34 -11.71 -13.80
C SER A 149 2.10 -12.29 -12.41
N CYS A 150 0.93 -12.88 -12.15
CA CYS A 150 0.69 -13.56 -10.89
C CYS A 150 1.58 -14.81 -10.71
N THR A 151 2.18 -15.31 -11.80
CA THR A 151 3.15 -16.40 -11.76
C THR A 151 4.55 -15.94 -11.36
N SER A 152 4.84 -14.63 -11.39
CA SER A 152 6.12 -14.05 -10.96
C SER A 152 6.44 -14.39 -9.51
N GLU A 153 7.73 -14.31 -9.18
CA GLU A 153 8.21 -14.54 -7.82
C GLU A 153 8.10 -13.26 -6.98
N PHE A 154 7.65 -13.42 -5.73
CA PHE A 154 7.51 -12.35 -4.78
C PHE A 154 8.36 -12.63 -3.55
N ALA A 155 9.01 -11.60 -3.03
CA ALA A 155 9.72 -11.67 -1.77
C ALA A 155 8.70 -11.55 -0.63
N VAL A 156 8.47 -12.64 0.10
CA VAL A 156 7.55 -12.69 1.25
C VAL A 156 8.35 -12.60 2.55
N GLY A 157 8.10 -11.56 3.34
CA GLY A 157 8.70 -11.37 4.67
C GLY A 157 10.23 -11.21 4.67
N LYS A 158 10.81 -10.75 3.55
CA LYS A 158 12.27 -10.57 3.41
C LYS A 158 12.62 -9.37 2.54
N ASP A 159 13.85 -8.90 2.70
CA ASP A 159 14.49 -7.92 1.82
C ASP A 159 13.71 -6.60 1.71
N LEU A 160 13.07 -6.17 2.82
CA LEU A 160 12.26 -4.95 2.85
C LEU A 160 13.07 -3.68 2.52
N VAL A 161 14.34 -3.61 2.96
CA VAL A 161 15.23 -2.48 2.64
C VAL A 161 15.38 -2.33 1.13
N ASP A 162 15.54 -3.44 0.40
CA ASP A 162 15.70 -3.44 -1.05
C ASP A 162 14.42 -3.00 -1.73
N ALA A 163 13.26 -3.44 -1.25
CA ALA A 163 11.96 -2.98 -1.73
C ALA A 163 11.83 -1.45 -1.67
N PHE A 164 12.27 -0.84 -0.56
CA PHE A 164 12.29 0.62 -0.42
C PHE A 164 13.32 1.26 -1.38
N VAL A 165 14.58 0.82 -1.36
CA VAL A 165 15.65 1.39 -2.20
C VAL A 165 15.27 1.37 -3.67
N LEU A 166 14.69 0.26 -4.14
CA LEU A 166 14.25 0.04 -5.52
C LEU A 166 12.86 0.64 -5.84
N GLU A 167 12.27 1.38 -4.90
CA GLU A 167 10.99 2.09 -5.07
C GLU A 167 9.83 1.18 -5.48
N LYS A 168 9.75 0.00 -4.85
CA LYS A 168 8.74 -1.00 -5.15
C LYS A 168 7.40 -0.67 -4.49
N GLU A 169 6.33 -1.21 -5.06
CA GLU A 169 5.10 -1.47 -4.33
C GLU A 169 5.30 -2.58 -3.31
N ILE A 170 4.75 -2.38 -2.12
CA ILE A 170 4.81 -3.29 -1.00
C ILE A 170 3.38 -3.55 -0.56
N MET A 171 2.96 -4.81 -0.64
CA MET A 171 1.75 -5.28 -0.01
C MET A 171 2.09 -5.58 1.45
N PHE A 172 1.32 -5.05 2.39
CA PHE A 172 1.53 -5.29 3.82
C PHE A 172 0.21 -5.57 4.55
N ALA A 173 0.27 -6.42 5.56
CA ALA A 173 -0.82 -6.71 6.48
C ALA A 173 -0.43 -6.17 7.86
N SER A 174 -1.26 -5.28 8.39
CA SER A 174 -1.19 -4.79 9.76
C SER A 174 -2.61 -4.45 10.25
N PRO A 175 -2.89 -4.54 11.58
CA PRO A 175 -4.21 -4.19 12.12
C PRO A 175 -4.65 -2.75 11.84
N SER A 176 -3.69 -1.84 11.68
CA SER A 176 -3.92 -0.45 11.31
C SER A 176 -2.63 0.15 10.76
N PHE A 177 -2.69 1.39 10.29
CA PHE A 177 -1.50 2.17 9.97
C PHE A 177 -1.70 3.65 10.30
N LEU A 178 -0.62 4.31 10.72
CA LEU A 178 -0.56 5.76 10.87
C LEU A 178 -0.37 6.37 9.49
N VAL A 179 -1.20 7.32 9.13
CA VAL A 179 -1.08 8.15 7.94
C VAL A 179 -0.60 9.53 8.35
N ILE A 180 0.45 10.03 7.71
CA ILE A 180 0.98 11.38 7.89
C ILE A 180 0.88 12.10 6.54
N PRO A 181 0.05 13.16 6.41
CA PRO A 181 -0.04 13.92 5.18
C PRO A 181 1.23 14.74 4.96
N GLU A 182 1.64 14.93 3.72
CA GLU A 182 2.87 15.66 3.38
C GLU A 182 2.84 17.15 3.76
N SER A 183 1.65 17.72 3.94
CA SER A 183 1.47 19.11 4.35
C SER A 183 1.59 19.34 5.85
N TYR A 184 1.82 18.29 6.64
CA TYR A 184 1.92 18.36 8.11
C TYR A 184 3.35 18.65 8.57
#